data_AF-C2EQM1-F1
#
_entry.id   AF-C2EQM1-F1
#
_cell.length_a   1.000
_cell.length_b   1.000
_cell.length_c   1.000
_cell.angle_alpha   90.00
_cell.angle_beta   90.00
_cell.angle_gamma   90.00
#
_symmetry.space_group_name_H-M   'P 1'
#
loop_
_entity.id
_entity.type
_entity.pdbx_description
1 polymer ?
#
loop_
_entity_poly.entity_id
_entity_poly.type
_entity_poly.pdbx_seq_one_letter_code
_entity_poly.pdbx_strand_id
1 'polypeptide(L)'
;MEMHLTMSEQKKSGLGNFVNSKILPPVMKFVNTKAITALQNGMVYTLPFIIIGSIFLILSNIPIPSVANAINASGWGAFFNQAYNTTFAAMSLWGSIGIAYIYAKNEGYEPLAPGLTSCASFLMLQTLSITSPVQ
;
A
#
# COMPACT_ATOMS: atom_id res chain seq x y z
N MET A 1 19.38 31.24 -40.73
CA MET A 1 19.13 29.84 -40.35
C MET A 1 18.74 29.83 -38.88
N GLU A 2 17.79 30.68 -38.47
CA GLU A 2 16.36 30.50 -38.71
C GLU A 2 15.90 29.06 -38.47
N MET A 3 15.05 28.93 -37.46
CA MET A 3 13.83 28.13 -37.54
C MET A 3 14.03 26.61 -37.64
N HIS A 4 14.28 25.94 -36.52
CA HIS A 4 13.93 24.52 -36.26
C HIS A 4 14.47 24.21 -34.84
N LEU A 5 13.75 24.33 -33.72
CA LEU A 5 12.48 23.68 -33.40
C LEU A 5 11.89 24.33 -32.11
N THR A 6 11.22 25.45 -32.27
CA THR A 6 10.21 25.92 -31.31
C THR A 6 8.82 25.47 -31.82
N MET A 7 8.57 24.17 -31.93
CA MET A 7 7.25 23.65 -32.34
C MET A 7 6.93 22.28 -31.73
N SER A 8 6.81 22.22 -30.41
CA SER A 8 5.98 21.20 -29.75
C SER A 8 5.14 21.72 -28.58
N GLU A 9 5.07 23.04 -28.36
CA GLU A 9 3.93 23.66 -27.69
C GLU A 9 2.88 24.05 -28.73
N GLN A 10 1.96 23.14 -29.08
CA GLN A 10 0.55 23.45 -29.40
C GLN A 10 -0.23 22.14 -29.68
N LYS A 11 -0.36 21.31 -28.65
CA LYS A 11 -1.67 20.69 -28.37
C LYS A 11 -1.91 20.76 -26.87
N LYS A 12 -1.99 21.99 -26.35
CA LYS A 12 -2.76 22.28 -25.13
C LYS A 12 -4.23 22.03 -25.49
N SER A 13 -4.57 20.75 -25.60
CA SER A 13 -5.94 20.27 -25.71
C SER A 13 -6.74 21.00 -24.62
N GLY A 14 -7.94 21.50 -24.92
CA GLY A 14 -8.81 22.10 -23.90
C GLY A 14 -8.92 21.22 -22.64
N LEU A 15 -8.73 19.90 -22.81
CA LEU A 15 -8.58 18.91 -21.74
C LEU A 15 -7.34 19.12 -20.83
N GLY A 16 -6.15 19.42 -21.36
CA GLY A 16 -4.94 19.66 -20.56
C GLY A 16 -5.02 20.96 -19.75
N ASN A 17 -5.57 22.03 -20.33
CA ASN A 17 -5.85 23.25 -19.60
C ASN A 17 -6.98 23.05 -18.58
N PHE A 18 -8.02 22.26 -18.88
CA PHE A 18 -9.10 21.91 -17.94
C PHE A 18 -8.59 21.05 -16.78
N VAL A 19 -7.74 20.06 -17.06
CA VAL A 19 -7.09 19.22 -16.05
C VAL A 19 -6.20 20.06 -15.15
N ASN A 20 -5.35 20.92 -15.72
CA ASN A 20 -4.43 21.74 -14.96
C ASN A 20 -5.13 22.84 -14.13
N SER A 21 -6.15 23.49 -14.68
CA SER A 21 -6.83 24.59 -14.00
C SER A 21 -7.95 24.16 -13.05
N LYS A 22 -8.62 23.02 -13.30
CA LYS A 22 -9.85 22.65 -12.58
C LYS A 22 -9.78 21.32 -11.83
N ILE A 23 -8.99 20.36 -12.28
CA ILE A 23 -8.87 19.04 -11.63
C ILE A 23 -7.63 18.98 -10.72
N LEU A 24 -6.50 19.53 -11.17
CA LEU A 24 -5.25 19.54 -10.42
C LEU A 24 -5.37 20.26 -9.06
N PRO A 25 -5.96 21.47 -8.95
CA PRO A 25 -6.04 22.17 -7.67
C PRO A 25 -6.85 21.41 -6.60
N PRO A 26 -8.06 20.88 -6.87
CA PRO A 26 -8.79 20.11 -5.87
C PRO A 26 -8.12 18.77 -5.53
N VAL A 27 -7.51 18.09 -6.50
CA VAL A 27 -6.74 16.85 -6.24
C VAL A 27 -5.54 17.15 -5.37
N MET A 28 -4.78 18.21 -5.66
CA MET A 28 -3.65 18.63 -4.84
C MET A 28 -4.11 19.01 -3.43
N LYS A 29 -5.24 19.70 -3.27
CA LYS A 29 -5.80 20.00 -1.95
C LYS A 29 -6.19 18.74 -1.18
N PHE A 30 -6.73 17.72 -1.87
CA PHE A 30 -7.08 16.43 -1.27
C PHE A 30 -5.84 15.63 -0.83
N VAL A 31 -4.83 15.54 -1.69
CA VAL A 31 -3.58 14.82 -1.40
C VAL A 31 -2.80 15.47 -0.25
N ASN A 32 -2.81 16.81 -0.19
CA ASN A 32 -2.20 17.57 0.90
C ASN A 32 -3.04 17.61 2.19
N THR A 33 -4.19 16.92 2.25
CA THR A 33 -4.88 16.77 3.54
C THR A 33 -4.05 15.90 4.48
N LYS A 34 -4.07 16.24 5.77
CA LYS A 34 -3.29 15.53 6.80
C LYS A 34 -3.52 14.02 6.79
N ALA A 35 -4.77 13.59 6.64
CA ALA A 35 -5.14 12.17 6.60
C ALA A 35 -4.56 11.45 5.38
N ILE A 36 -4.64 12.05 4.19
CA ILE A 36 -4.10 11.44 2.96
C ILE A 36 -2.58 11.44 2.95
N THR A 37 -1.95 12.52 3.40
CA THR A 37 -0.49 12.58 3.56
C THR A 37 -0.01 11.54 4.58
N ALA A 38 -0.71 11.37 5.70
CA ALA A 38 -0.39 10.35 6.69
C ALA A 38 -0.61 8.92 6.15
N LEU A 39 -1.65 8.71 5.35
CA LEU A 39 -1.90 7.44 4.68
C LEU A 39 -0.78 7.10 3.70
N GLN A 40 -0.42 8.04 2.83
CA GLN A 40 0.64 7.85 1.83
C GLN A 40 1.99 7.54 2.51
N ASN A 41 2.38 8.35 3.50
CA ASN A 41 3.64 8.17 4.21
C ASN A 41 3.63 6.93 5.11
N GLY A 42 2.49 6.58 5.70
CA GLY A 42 2.30 5.37 6.51
C GLY A 42 2.39 4.09 5.69
N MET A 43 1.89 4.09 4.45
CA MET A 43 1.98 2.95 3.55
C MET A 43 3.41 2.65 3.08
N VAL A 44 4.33 3.62 3.10
CA VAL A 44 5.74 3.40 2.75
C VAL A 44 6.38 2.32 3.63
N TYR A 45 5.94 2.20 4.89
CA TYR A 45 6.41 1.15 5.81
C TYR A 45 6.02 -0.27 5.37
N THR A 46 5.03 -0.43 4.49
CA THR A 46 4.61 -1.74 3.96
C THR A 46 5.45 -2.20 2.76
N LEU A 47 6.20 -1.30 2.12
CA LEU A 47 7.04 -1.63 0.96
C LEU A 47 8.05 -2.78 1.22
N PRO A 48 8.83 -2.80 2.32
CA PRO A 48 9.74 -3.92 2.56
C PRO A 48 9.00 -5.26 2.70
N PHE A 49 7.81 -5.27 3.32
CA PHE A 49 6.99 -6.48 3.45
C PHE A 49 6.46 -6.96 2.09
N ILE A 50 6.03 -6.03 1.22
CA ILE A 50 5.60 -6.35 -0.14
C ILE A 50 6.75 -6.99 -0.93
N ILE A 51 7.96 -6.45 -0.82
CA ILE A 51 9.15 -7.00 -1.49
C ILE A 51 9.43 -8.43 -1.00
N ILE A 52 9.44 -8.64 0.31
CA ILE A 52 9.68 -9.95 0.93
C ILE A 52 8.60 -10.97 0.50
N GLY A 53 7.32 -10.59 0.58
CA GLY A 53 6.19 -11.43 0.17
C GLY A 53 6.28 -11.81 -1.30
N SER A 54 6.66 -10.86 -2.17
CA SER A 54 6.82 -11.10 -3.61
C SER A 54 7.96 -12.09 -3.90
N ILE A 55 9.07 -12.05 -3.16
CA ILE A 55 10.17 -13.01 -3.31
C ILE A 55 9.67 -14.43 -3.00
N PHE A 56 8.98 -14.61 -1.87
CA PHE A 56 8.42 -15.92 -1.50
C PHE A 56 7.36 -16.40 -2.48
N LEU A 57 6.55 -15.49 -3.02
CA LEU A 57 5.56 -15.82 -4.05
C LEU A 57 6.22 -16.36 -5.32
N ILE A 58 7.27 -15.68 -5.80
CA ILE A 58 8.02 -16.09 -7.00
C ILE A 58 8.72 -17.44 -6.78
N LEU A 59 9.32 -17.64 -5.60
CA LEU A 59 9.95 -18.91 -5.24
C LEU A 59 8.94 -20.06 -5.13
N SER A 60 7.73 -19.79 -4.65
CA SER A 60 6.64 -20.76 -4.59
C SER A 60 6.04 -21.08 -5.96
N ASN A 61 5.99 -20.11 -6.88
CA ASN A 61 5.30 -20.19 -8.16
C ASN A 61 6.25 -19.82 -9.31
N ILE A 62 7.36 -20.54 -9.43
CA ILE A 62 8.28 -20.34 -10.55
C ILE A 62 7.53 -20.68 -11.85
N PRO A 63 7.52 -19.79 -12.87
CA PRO A 63 6.80 -20.00 -14.13
C PRO A 63 7.44 -21.06 -15.05
N ILE A 64 8.20 -21.99 -14.48
CA ILE A 64 8.87 -23.11 -15.16
C ILE A 64 8.28 -24.41 -14.58
N PRO A 65 7.48 -25.17 -15.34
CA PRO A 65 6.70 -26.29 -14.81
C PRO A 65 7.56 -27.44 -14.26
N SER A 66 8.74 -27.68 -14.81
CA SER A 66 9.68 -28.70 -14.31
C SER A 66 10.25 -28.34 -12.93
N VAL A 67 10.53 -27.06 -12.69
CA VAL A 67 11.07 -26.56 -11.42
C VAL A 67 9.95 -26.45 -10.38
N ALA A 68 8.76 -26.01 -10.79
CA ALA A 68 7.59 -25.96 -9.92
C ALA A 68 7.21 -27.36 -9.39
N ASN A 69 7.28 -28.39 -10.23
CA ASN A 69 7.02 -29.77 -9.81
C ASN A 69 8.11 -30.30 -8.86
N ALA A 70 9.38 -29.94 -9.06
CA ALA A 70 10.47 -30.32 -8.16
C ALA A 70 10.36 -29.62 -6.77
N ILE A 71 9.94 -28.36 -6.73
CA ILE A 71 9.73 -27.58 -5.49
C ILE A 71 8.51 -28.10 -4.71
N ASN A 72 7.44 -28.47 -5.40
CA ASN A 72 6.27 -29.08 -4.76
C ASN A 72 6.56 -30.51 -4.29
N ALA A 73 7.26 -31.32 -5.09
CA ALA A 73 7.65 -32.68 -4.70
C ALA A 73 8.64 -32.72 -3.51
N SER A 74 9.42 -31.65 -3.31
CA SER A 74 10.35 -31.52 -2.19
C SER A 74 9.74 -30.88 -0.93
N GLY A 75 8.45 -30.53 -0.94
CA GLY A 75 7.74 -29.93 0.21
C GLY A 75 8.06 -28.45 0.47
N TRP A 76 9.07 -27.88 -0.18
CA TRP A 76 9.47 -26.48 -0.05
C TRP A 76 8.39 -25.51 -0.57
N GLY A 77 7.58 -25.93 -1.54
CA GLY A 77 6.46 -25.14 -2.04
C GLY A 77 5.46 -24.74 -0.94
N ALA A 78 5.15 -25.66 -0.01
CA ALA A 78 4.24 -25.38 1.11
C ALA A 78 4.84 -24.32 2.07
N PHE A 79 6.14 -24.39 2.34
CA PHE A 79 6.83 -23.42 3.19
C PHE A 79 6.84 -22.01 2.57
N PHE A 80 7.15 -21.91 1.28
CA PHE A 80 7.13 -20.63 0.57
C PHE A 80 5.72 -20.03 0.48
N ASN A 81 4.70 -20.87 0.26
CA ASN A 81 3.32 -20.43 0.25
C ASN A 81 2.86 -19.93 1.62
N GLN A 82 3.22 -20.64 2.70
CA GLN A 82 2.93 -20.23 4.07
C GLN A 82 3.61 -18.89 4.43
N ALA A 83 4.86 -18.70 4.02
CA ALA A 83 5.58 -17.44 4.21
C ALA A 83 4.90 -16.27 3.48
N TYR A 84 4.47 -16.48 2.23
CA TYR A 84 3.71 -15.50 1.46
C TYR A 84 2.37 -15.15 2.13
N ASN A 85 1.56 -16.16 2.49
CA ASN A 85 0.26 -15.93 3.12
C ASN A 85 0.38 -15.18 4.45
N THR A 86 1.38 -15.52 5.27
CA THR A 86 1.63 -14.84 6.54
C THR A 86 2.05 -13.38 6.31
N THR A 87 2.91 -13.12 5.33
CA THR A 87 3.35 -11.76 4.99
C THR A 87 2.16 -10.92 4.52
N PHE A 88 1.33 -11.46 3.64
CA PHE A 88 0.16 -10.76 3.13
C PHE A 88 -0.90 -10.51 4.21
N ALA A 89 -1.14 -11.46 5.10
CA ALA A 89 -2.04 -11.28 6.23
C ALA A 89 -1.55 -10.17 7.18
N ALA A 90 -0.25 -10.16 7.48
CA ALA A 90 0.35 -9.16 8.36
C ALA A 90 0.43 -7.75 7.74
N MET A 91 0.44 -7.62 6.41
CA MET A 91 0.54 -6.31 5.73
C MET A 91 -0.55 -5.32 6.16
N SER A 92 -1.78 -5.80 6.34
CA SER A 92 -2.91 -4.96 6.77
C SER A 92 -2.71 -4.39 8.19
N LEU A 93 -2.22 -5.21 9.11
CA LEU A 93 -1.88 -4.81 10.47
C LEU A 93 -0.74 -3.78 10.48
N TRP A 94 0.35 -4.05 9.74
CA TRP A 94 1.48 -3.13 9.61
C TRP A 94 1.08 -1.80 8.97
N GLY A 95 0.21 -1.82 7.96
CA GLY A 95 -0.34 -0.63 7.32
C GLY A 95 -1.15 0.22 8.30
N SER A 96 -2.03 -0.40 9.09
CA SER A 96 -2.83 0.30 10.11
C SER A 96 -1.94 1.03 11.13
N ILE A 97 -0.93 0.33 11.68
CA ILE A 97 0.00 0.89 12.66
C ILE A 97 0.84 2.03 12.02
N GLY A 98 1.35 1.83 10.81
CA GLY A 98 2.16 2.82 10.09
C GLY A 98 1.41 4.12 9.81
N ILE A 99 0.12 4.03 9.45
CA ILE A 99 -0.74 5.20 9.21
C ILE A 99 -1.00 5.95 10.52
N ALA A 100 -1.36 5.25 11.60
CA ALA A 100 -1.60 5.87 12.90
C ALA A 100 -0.34 6.53 13.48
N TYR A 101 0.82 5.87 13.35
CA TYR A 101 2.11 6.37 13.78
C TYR A 101 2.47 7.69 13.07
N ILE A 102 2.35 7.72 11.74
CA ILE A 102 2.65 8.93 10.97
C ILE A 102 1.62 10.03 11.23
N TYR A 103 0.35 9.69 11.40
CA TYR A 103 -0.68 10.67 11.70
C TYR A 103 -0.37 11.43 12.99
N ALA A 104 -0.04 10.72 14.08
CA ALA A 104 0.33 11.33 15.34
C ALA A 104 1.65 12.11 15.28
N LYS A 105 2.64 11.57 14.57
CA LYS A 105 3.91 12.27 14.31
C LYS A 105 3.69 13.59 13.56
N ASN A 106 2.78 13.62 12.60
CA ASN A 106 2.44 14.83 11.83
C ASN A 106 1.71 15.87 12.69
N GLU A 107 1.01 15.45 13.75
CA GLU A 107 0.36 16.34 14.73
C GLU A 107 1.30 16.78 15.86
N GLY A 108 2.54 16.28 15.91
CA GLY A 108 3.52 16.62 16.95
C GLY A 108 3.34 15.88 18.27
N TYR A 109 2.52 14.83 18.30
CA TYR A 109 2.35 13.96 19.47
C TYR A 109 3.31 12.76 19.44
N GLU A 110 3.44 12.12 20.60
CA GLU A 110 4.15 10.85 20.76
C GLU A 110 3.44 9.75 19.92
N PRO A 111 4.13 9.14 18.95
CA PRO A 111 3.48 8.29 17.95
C PRO A 111 3.31 6.82 18.37
N LEU A 112 3.93 6.35 19.46
CA LEU A 112 3.82 4.96 19.93
C LEU A 112 2.41 4.65 20.44
N ALA A 113 1.85 5.49 21.33
CA ALA A 113 0.52 5.30 21.89
C ALA A 113 -0.61 5.16 20.83
N PRO A 114 -0.73 6.05 19.82
CA PRO A 114 -1.72 5.90 18.76
C PRO A 114 -1.43 4.70 17.84
N GLY A 115 -0.16 4.35 17.61
CA GLY A 115 0.20 3.13 16.89
C GLY A 115 -0.29 1.85 17.59
N LEU A 116 -0.10 1.75 18.90
CA LEU A 116 -0.60 0.63 19.72
C LEU A 116 -2.14 0.60 19.80
N THR A 117 -2.77 1.78 19.88
CA THR A 117 -4.23 1.89 19.88
C THR A 117 -4.83 1.42 18.55
N SER A 118 -4.18 1.76 17.43
CA SER A 118 -4.58 1.26 16.11
C SER A 118 -4.43 -0.25 16.00
N CYS A 119 -3.35 -0.82 16.54
CA CYS A 119 -3.17 -2.27 16.61
C CYS A 119 -4.29 -2.97 17.40
N ALA A 120 -4.60 -2.47 18.60
CA ALA A 120 -5.69 -2.98 19.42
C ALA A 120 -7.04 -2.89 18.70
N SER A 121 -7.31 -1.75 18.05
CA SER A 121 -8.55 -1.53 17.30
C SER A 121 -8.66 -2.47 16.09
N PHE A 122 -7.57 -2.71 15.38
CA PHE A 122 -7.53 -3.64 14.25
C PHE A 122 -7.86 -5.07 14.69
N LEU A 123 -7.24 -5.55 15.77
CA LEU A 123 -7.51 -6.89 16.32
C LEU A 123 -8.93 -7.02 16.86
N MET A 124 -9.46 -5.98 17.52
CA MET A 124 -10.86 -5.95 17.95
C MET A 124 -11.80 -6.10 16.75
N LEU A 125 -11.59 -5.33 15.69
CA LEU A 125 -12.42 -5.40 14.49
C LEU A 125 -12.36 -6.78 13.81
N GLN A 126 -11.20 -7.43 13.83
CA GLN A 126 -11.03 -8.75 13.22
C GLN A 126 -11.68 -9.88 14.02
N THR A 127 -11.86 -9.70 15.34
CA THR A 127 -12.45 -10.70 16.25
C THR A 127 -13.96 -10.53 16.47
N LEU A 128 -14.56 -9.50 15.88
CA LEU A 128 -16.01 -9.29 15.87
C LEU A 128 -16.70 -10.40 15.07
N SER A 129 -17.13 -11.44 15.77
CA SER A 129 -17.91 -12.57 15.25
C SER A 129 -19.38 -12.56 15.71
N ILE A 130 -19.79 -11.51 16.44
CA ILE A 130 -21.17 -11.36 16.91
C ILE A 130 -22.01 -10.79 15.76
N THR A 131 -22.74 -11.68 15.08
CA THR A 131 -23.59 -11.36 13.91
C THR A 131 -24.72 -10.39 14.23
N SER A 132 -25.17 -10.30 15.48
CA SER A 132 -26.15 -9.30 15.96
C SER A 132 -26.36 -9.44 17.48
N PRO A 133 -26.38 -8.36 18.27
CA PRO A 133 -26.80 -8.41 19.67
C PRO A 133 -28.32 -8.43 19.86
N VAL A 134 -29.10 -8.37 18.78
CA VAL A 134 -30.57 -8.48 18.81
C VAL A 134 -30.98 -9.47 17.72
N GLN A 135 -31.62 -10.57 18.15
CA GLN A 135 -32.30 -11.53 17.28
C GLN A 135 -33.52 -10.90 16.61
#